data_AF-A0A196SGB7-F1
#
_entry.id   AF-A0A196SGB7-F1
#
_cell.length_a   1.000
_cell.length_b   1.000
_cell.length_c   1.000
_cell.angle_alpha   90.00
_cell.angle_beta   90.00
_cell.angle_gamma   90.00
#
_symmetry.space_group_name_H-M   'P 1'
#
loop_
_entity.id
_entity.type
_entity.pdbx_description
1 polymer ?
#
loop_
_entity_poly.entity_id
_entity_poly.type
_entity_poly.pdbx_seq_one_letter_code
_entity_poly.pdbx_strand_id
1 'polypeptide(L)'
;MNAVRTCSNPNCGNTESKPGEFKKCSRCKTACYCSKECQLEHWKNGHKKECVPVGGKEDKAAVPTEKKAEVSNDQAVLMRKECQTMYNNYEMAKTDLDALNVKMEQARITLKKVEELDASKDVYCSYGSMYMLQDHKTTKEDIEKHIKELSAKIESVAKQANYFEKRYKDLEANLKDM
;
A
#
# COMPACT_ATOMS: atom_id res chain seq x y z
N MET A 1 -30.11 -14.47 30.59
CA MET A 1 -28.84 -15.12 30.17
C MET A 1 -28.08 -14.11 29.35
N ASN A 2 -26.87 -13.70 29.77
CA ASN A 2 -26.12 -12.66 29.06
C ASN A 2 -25.57 -13.23 27.74
N ALA A 3 -25.89 -12.58 26.63
CA ALA A 3 -25.41 -12.99 25.32
C ALA A 3 -23.90 -12.80 25.19
N VAL A 4 -23.21 -13.78 24.60
CA VAL A 4 -21.82 -13.66 24.17
C VAL A 4 -21.73 -12.61 23.06
N ARG A 5 -20.75 -11.71 23.16
CA ARG A 5 -20.61 -10.57 22.24
C ARG A 5 -19.49 -10.81 21.24
N THR A 6 -19.64 -10.24 20.05
CA THR A 6 -18.61 -10.22 19.02
C THR A 6 -17.76 -8.95 19.14
N CYS A 7 -16.49 -9.02 18.73
CA CYS A 7 -15.59 -7.88 18.72
C CYS A 7 -16.10 -6.84 17.71
N SER A 8 -16.23 -5.59 18.15
CA SER A 8 -16.70 -4.49 17.32
C SER A 8 -15.66 -3.98 16.32
N ASN A 9 -14.42 -4.50 16.32
CA ASN A 9 -13.44 -4.21 15.27
C ASN A 9 -13.81 -5.05 14.02
N PRO A 10 -14.17 -4.42 12.88
CA PRO A 10 -14.58 -5.15 11.67
C PRO A 10 -13.51 -6.11 11.13
N ASN A 11 -12.25 -5.87 11.45
CA ASN A 11 -11.11 -6.68 11.00
C ASN A 11 -10.79 -7.89 11.92
N CYS A 12 -11.51 -8.07 13.04
CA CYS A 12 -11.16 -9.07 14.05
C CYS A 12 -12.07 -10.31 14.06
N GLY A 13 -13.39 -10.13 14.09
CA GLY A 13 -14.36 -11.24 14.06
C GLY A 13 -14.43 -12.14 15.31
N ASN A 14 -13.60 -11.93 16.33
CA ASN A 14 -13.61 -12.76 17.56
C ASN A 14 -14.93 -12.66 18.34
N THR A 15 -15.31 -13.74 19.01
CA THR A 15 -16.52 -13.84 19.85
C THR A 15 -16.14 -14.22 21.29
N GLU A 16 -16.81 -13.65 22.29
CA GLU A 16 -16.60 -13.95 23.71
C GLU A 16 -16.78 -15.45 23.99
N SER A 17 -15.86 -16.04 24.76
CA SER A 17 -16.02 -17.41 25.26
C SER A 17 -16.87 -17.44 26.54
N LYS A 18 -16.84 -16.34 27.31
CA LYS A 18 -17.68 -16.14 28.50
C LYS A 18 -18.34 -14.75 28.44
N PRO A 19 -19.64 -14.62 28.79
CA PRO A 19 -20.29 -13.32 28.77
C PRO A 19 -19.56 -12.30 29.65
N GLY A 20 -19.23 -11.13 29.09
CA GLY A 20 -18.58 -10.05 29.86
C GLY A 20 -17.05 -10.02 29.78
N GLU A 21 -16.44 -10.96 29.05
CA GLU A 21 -14.99 -11.04 28.84
C GLU A 21 -14.43 -9.81 28.08
N PHE A 22 -15.15 -9.33 27.06
CA PHE A 22 -14.72 -8.21 26.24
C PHE A 22 -14.98 -6.86 26.92
N LYS A 23 -13.99 -5.97 26.84
CA LYS A 23 -14.06 -4.62 27.41
C LYS A 23 -14.92 -3.73 26.54
N LYS A 24 -15.83 -2.98 27.17
CA LYS A 24 -16.64 -1.96 26.50
C LYS A 24 -15.85 -0.66 26.34
N CYS A 25 -16.12 0.08 25.28
CA CYS A 25 -15.63 1.44 25.14
C CYS A 25 -16.08 2.27 26.35
N SER A 26 -15.14 2.92 27.05
CA SER A 26 -15.46 3.69 28.26
C SER A 26 -16.35 4.90 27.99
N ARG A 27 -16.28 5.46 26.77
CA ARG A 27 -17.03 6.64 26.34
C ARG A 27 -18.46 6.29 25.97
N CYS A 28 -18.66 5.45 24.95
CA CYS A 28 -20.01 5.13 24.44
C CYS A 28 -20.64 3.89 25.07
N LYS A 29 -19.87 3.01 25.72
CA LYS A 29 -20.33 1.74 26.30
C LYS A 29 -21.07 0.78 25.34
N THR A 30 -21.19 1.13 24.06
CA THR A 30 -21.87 0.35 23.02
C THR A 30 -20.93 -0.63 22.32
N ALA A 31 -19.74 -0.18 21.90
CA ALA A 31 -18.75 -1.05 21.26
C ALA A 31 -17.99 -1.89 22.31
N CYS A 32 -17.63 -3.12 21.95
CA CYS A 32 -16.85 -4.03 22.79
C CYS A 32 -15.70 -4.70 22.05
N TYR A 33 -14.60 -4.93 22.74
CA TYR A 33 -13.33 -5.35 22.14
C TYR A 33 -12.70 -6.51 22.90
N CYS A 34 -12.17 -7.49 22.15
CA CYS A 34 -11.42 -8.60 22.70
C CYS A 34 -10.04 -8.18 23.23
N SER A 35 -9.49 -7.06 22.76
CA SER A 35 -8.20 -6.53 23.19
C SER A 35 -8.10 -5.01 23.02
N LYS A 36 -7.07 -4.42 23.62
CA LYS A 36 -6.79 -2.98 23.51
C LYS A 36 -6.37 -2.60 22.10
N GLU A 37 -5.69 -3.49 21.39
CA GLU A 37 -5.22 -3.32 20.02
C GLU A 37 -6.43 -3.19 19.08
N CYS A 38 -7.42 -4.07 19.20
CA CYS A 38 -8.67 -4.00 18.42
C CYS A 38 -9.45 -2.71 18.71
N GLN A 39 -9.42 -2.22 19.94
CA GLN A 39 -10.03 -0.93 20.29
C GLN A 39 -9.31 0.23 19.59
N LEU A 40 -7.98 0.28 19.62
CA LEU A 40 -7.19 1.35 19.02
C LEU A 40 -7.29 1.35 17.49
N GLU A 41 -7.28 0.17 16.87
CA GLU A 41 -7.45 0.02 15.43
C GLU A 41 -8.83 0.50 15.00
N HIS A 42 -9.90 0.00 15.63
CA HIS A 42 -11.26 0.47 15.33
C HIS A 42 -11.44 1.97 15.65
N TRP A 43 -10.77 2.49 16.69
CA TRP A 43 -10.76 3.92 17.01
C TRP A 43 -10.20 4.79 15.88
N LYS A 44 -9.07 4.38 15.31
CA LYS A 44 -8.44 5.05 14.16
C LYS A 44 -9.27 4.90 12.88
N ASN A 45 -9.89 3.74 12.69
CA ASN A 45 -10.57 3.37 11.45
C ASN A 45 -12.04 3.84 11.36
N GLY A 46 -12.61 4.41 12.42
CA GLY A 46 -13.95 5.01 12.32
C GLY A 46 -14.62 5.31 13.66
N HIS A 47 -14.39 4.47 14.68
CA HIS A 47 -15.14 4.56 15.92
C HIS A 47 -15.04 5.94 16.60
N LYS A 48 -13.90 6.64 16.47
CA LYS A 48 -13.74 8.00 17.03
C LYS A 48 -14.83 8.98 16.58
N LYS A 49 -15.32 8.86 15.34
CA LYS A 49 -16.36 9.74 14.76
C LYS A 49 -17.77 9.35 15.22
N GLU A 50 -17.99 8.06 15.45
CA GLU A 50 -19.30 7.49 15.81
C GLU A 50 -19.51 7.38 17.33
N CYS A 51 -18.46 7.60 18.13
CA CYS A 51 -18.47 7.37 19.57
C CYS A 51 -19.25 8.46 20.35
N VAL A 52 -20.55 8.22 20.56
CA VAL A 52 -21.43 9.09 21.35
C VAL A 52 -21.38 8.72 22.85
N PRO A 53 -21.09 9.66 23.77
CA PRO A 53 -21.07 9.39 25.22
C PRO A 53 -22.46 9.05 25.78
N VAL A 54 -22.51 8.12 26.73
CA VAL A 54 -23.76 7.77 27.42
C VAL A 54 -23.99 8.74 28.58
N GLY A 55 -24.75 9.83 28.36
CA GLY A 55 -25.39 10.58 29.46
C GLY A 55 -25.24 12.10 29.57
N GLY A 56 -25.26 12.91 28.50
CA GLY A 56 -25.43 14.39 28.63
C GLY A 56 -25.44 15.07 27.26
N LYS A 57 -26.57 15.63 26.83
CA LYS A 57 -26.96 17.06 26.95
C LYS A 57 -25.90 18.03 26.44
N GLU A 58 -26.33 18.77 25.43
CA GLU A 58 -25.63 19.84 24.73
C GLU A 58 -25.24 20.97 25.69
N ASP A 59 -23.98 21.40 25.64
CA ASP A 59 -23.59 22.74 26.07
C ASP A 59 -22.91 23.43 24.88
N LYS A 60 -23.57 24.46 24.36
CA LYS A 60 -23.05 25.38 23.33
C LYS A 60 -22.43 26.59 24.01
N ALA A 61 -21.24 26.99 23.59
CA ALA A 61 -20.85 28.40 23.56
C ALA A 61 -20.12 28.65 22.22
N ALA A 62 -20.65 29.63 21.49
CA ALA A 62 -20.44 29.85 20.07
C ALA A 62 -19.28 30.79 19.75
N VAL A 63 -18.62 30.56 18.62
CA VAL A 63 -18.30 31.64 17.66
C VAL A 63 -18.86 31.21 16.30
N PRO A 64 -19.75 32.01 15.68
CA PRO A 64 -20.43 31.66 14.43
C PRO A 64 -19.79 32.35 13.23
N THR A 65 -19.35 31.57 12.25
CA THR A 65 -19.38 31.98 10.84
C THR A 65 -19.73 30.77 9.96
N GLU A 66 -20.97 30.82 9.52
CA GLU A 66 -21.49 30.31 8.25
C GLU A 66 -21.49 28.79 8.02
N LYS A 67 -22.71 28.26 8.17
CA LYS A 67 -23.18 27.07 7.48
C LYS A 67 -22.81 27.15 6.00
N LYS A 68 -21.96 26.25 5.51
CA LYS A 68 -22.31 25.54 4.28
C LYS A 68 -22.81 24.17 4.70
N ALA A 69 -24.06 23.92 4.37
CA ALA A 69 -24.64 22.59 4.45
C ALA A 69 -23.71 21.62 3.70
N GLU A 70 -23.16 20.61 4.35
CA GLU A 70 -22.63 19.44 3.64
C GLU A 70 -23.65 18.32 3.76
N VAL A 71 -24.80 18.53 3.13
CA VAL A 71 -25.44 17.41 2.44
C VAL A 71 -24.98 17.52 0.99
N SER A 72 -24.42 16.43 0.47
CA SER A 72 -23.86 16.24 -0.89
C SER A 72 -22.40 16.70 -1.01
N ASN A 73 -21.42 15.81 -1.17
CA ASN A 73 -21.37 14.90 -2.31
C ASN A 73 -20.54 13.65 -2.00
N ASP A 74 -21.17 12.48 -1.79
CA ASP A 74 -20.48 11.18 -1.64
C ASP A 74 -19.47 10.93 -2.77
N GLN A 75 -19.74 11.49 -3.95
CA GLN A 75 -18.89 11.43 -5.14
C GLN A 75 -17.54 12.15 -4.96
N ALA A 76 -17.49 13.30 -4.28
CA ALA A 76 -16.25 14.05 -4.06
C ALA A 76 -15.32 13.34 -3.06
N VAL A 77 -15.91 12.65 -2.07
CA VAL A 77 -15.17 11.82 -1.12
C VAL A 77 -14.63 10.56 -1.81
N LEU A 78 -15.44 9.93 -2.66
CA LEU A 78 -15.02 8.78 -3.45
C LEU A 78 -13.90 9.15 -4.43
N MET A 79 -14.02 10.27 -5.13
CA MET A 79 -13.02 10.75 -6.09
C MET A 79 -11.69 11.08 -5.41
N ARG A 80 -11.70 11.65 -4.19
CA ARG A 80 -10.48 11.82 -3.37
C ARG A 80 -9.80 10.50 -3.02
N LYS A 81 -10.58 9.48 -2.63
CA LYS A 81 -10.04 8.15 -2.33
C LYS A 81 -9.44 7.48 -3.57
N GLU A 82 -10.10 7.62 -4.72
CA GLU A 82 -9.60 7.11 -5.99
C GLU A 82 -8.30 7.81 -6.39
N CYS A 83 -8.26 9.14 -6.28
CA CYS A 83 -7.06 9.94 -6.54
C CYS A 83 -5.88 9.48 -5.68
N GLN A 84 -6.10 9.30 -4.37
CA GLN A 84 -5.07 8.81 -3.46
C GLN A 84 -4.57 7.41 -3.83
N THR A 85 -5.49 6.51 -4.19
CA THR A 85 -5.14 5.14 -4.61
C THR A 85 -4.27 5.16 -5.87
N MET A 86 -4.64 5.95 -6.87
CA MET A 86 -3.89 6.06 -8.12
C MET A 86 -2.52 6.70 -7.91
N TYR A 87 -2.41 7.69 -7.03
CA TYR A 87 -1.13 8.27 -6.64
C TYR A 87 -0.23 7.24 -5.95
N ASN A 88 -0.74 6.47 -4.99
CA ASN A 88 0.04 5.42 -4.32
C ASN A 88 0.53 4.35 -5.31
N ASN A 89 -0.32 3.94 -6.25
CA ASN A 89 0.05 2.99 -7.30
C ASN A 89 1.13 3.55 -8.23
N TYR A 90 1.04 4.84 -8.57
CA TYR A 90 2.09 5.54 -9.34
C TYR A 90 3.43 5.54 -8.60
N GLU A 91 3.45 5.94 -7.32
CA GLU A 91 4.68 5.98 -6.51
C GLU A 91 5.32 4.59 -6.37
N MET A 92 4.50 3.55 -6.18
CA MET A 92 4.97 2.16 -6.18
C MET A 92 5.58 1.77 -7.54
N ALA A 93 4.87 2.00 -8.65
CA ALA A 93 5.34 1.67 -9.99
C ALA A 93 6.63 2.43 -10.35
N LYS A 94 6.76 3.69 -9.91
CA LYS A 94 7.96 4.49 -10.09
C LYS A 94 9.14 3.93 -9.30
N THR A 95 8.92 3.55 -8.04
CA THR A 95 9.96 2.89 -7.21
C THR A 95 10.42 1.58 -7.83
N ASP A 96 9.48 0.76 -8.34
CA ASP A 96 9.79 -0.48 -9.04
C ASP A 96 10.57 -0.23 -10.33
N LEU A 97 10.22 0.81 -11.09
CA LEU A 97 10.93 1.23 -12.29
C LEU A 97 12.39 1.61 -11.98
N ASP A 98 12.62 2.40 -10.93
CA ASP A 98 13.96 2.78 -10.48
C ASP A 98 14.78 1.55 -10.07
N ALA A 99 14.18 0.63 -9.29
CA ALA A 99 14.83 -0.61 -8.89
C ALA A 99 15.16 -1.51 -10.10
N LEU A 100 14.29 -1.57 -11.10
CA LEU A 100 14.54 -2.31 -12.35
C LEU A 100 15.64 -1.66 -13.20
N ASN A 101 15.69 -0.34 -13.26
CA ASN A 101 16.75 0.39 -13.97
C ASN A 101 18.12 0.15 -13.33
N VAL A 102 18.21 0.11 -12.00
CA VAL A 102 19.45 -0.25 -11.30
C VAL A 102 19.88 -1.68 -11.64
N LYS A 103 18.94 -2.63 -11.65
CA LYS A 103 19.22 -4.03 -12.06
C LYS A 103 19.69 -4.13 -13.51
N MET A 104 19.07 -3.36 -14.42
CA MET A 104 19.48 -3.28 -15.83
C MET A 104 20.91 -2.79 -15.96
N GLU A 105 21.27 -1.73 -15.24
CA GLU A 105 22.62 -1.17 -15.31
C GLU A 105 23.65 -2.13 -14.71
N GLN A 106 23.33 -2.78 -13.59
CA GLN A 106 24.18 -3.83 -13.03
C GLN A 106 24.41 -4.98 -14.02
N ALA A 107 23.37 -5.43 -14.71
CA ALA A 107 23.49 -6.48 -15.72
C ALA A 107 24.37 -6.04 -16.91
N ARG A 108 24.22 -4.81 -17.39
CA ARG A 108 25.07 -4.24 -18.46
C ARG A 108 26.53 -4.13 -18.05
N ILE A 109 26.81 -3.64 -16.84
CA ILE A 109 28.17 -3.59 -16.28
C ILE A 109 28.76 -5.00 -16.19
N THR A 110 27.95 -5.97 -15.75
CA THR A 110 28.39 -7.37 -15.64
C THR A 110 28.70 -7.96 -17.00
N LEU A 111 27.84 -7.73 -18.01
CA LEU A 111 28.08 -8.14 -19.40
C LEU A 111 29.41 -7.58 -19.92
N LYS A 112 29.62 -6.27 -19.77
CA LYS A 112 30.85 -5.60 -20.21
C LYS A 112 32.09 -6.23 -19.56
N LYS A 113 32.04 -6.50 -18.25
CA LYS A 113 33.15 -7.16 -17.54
C LYS A 113 33.40 -8.56 -18.07
N VAL A 114 32.36 -9.34 -18.36
CA VAL A 114 32.52 -10.67 -18.96
C VAL A 114 33.15 -10.56 -20.35
N GLU A 115 32.74 -9.60 -21.17
CA GLU A 115 33.33 -9.36 -22.50
C GLU A 115 34.81 -8.96 -22.46
N GLU A 116 35.26 -8.32 -21.38
CA GLU A 116 36.66 -7.96 -21.16
C GLU A 116 37.53 -9.16 -20.71
N LEU A 117 36.91 -10.28 -20.27
CA LEU A 117 37.63 -11.49 -19.87
C LEU A 117 38.07 -12.33 -21.08
N ASP A 118 39.14 -13.11 -20.89
CA ASP A 118 39.59 -14.12 -21.85
C ASP A 118 38.49 -15.16 -22.10
N ALA A 119 38.01 -15.23 -23.34
CA ALA A 119 36.94 -16.13 -23.75
C ALA A 119 37.27 -17.63 -23.61
N SER A 120 38.54 -17.99 -23.44
CA SER A 120 38.95 -19.37 -23.18
C SER A 120 38.80 -19.80 -21.72
N LYS A 121 38.47 -18.87 -20.82
CA LYS A 121 38.35 -19.12 -19.38
C LYS A 121 36.89 -19.27 -18.96
N ASP A 122 36.67 -20.17 -18.02
CA ASP A 122 35.39 -20.28 -17.34
C ASP A 122 35.20 -19.14 -16.33
N VAL A 123 33.94 -18.76 -16.12
CA VAL A 123 33.51 -17.70 -15.22
C VAL A 123 32.82 -18.33 -14.01
N TYR A 124 33.13 -17.82 -12.81
CA TYR A 124 32.43 -18.22 -11.59
C TYR A 124 31.12 -17.43 -11.45
N CYS A 125 29.99 -18.13 -11.53
CA CYS A 125 28.64 -17.58 -11.40
C CYS A 125 28.01 -18.00 -10.06
N SER A 126 27.33 -17.06 -9.40
CA SER A 126 26.65 -17.31 -8.11
C SER A 126 25.26 -17.92 -8.30
N TYR A 127 24.98 -19.00 -7.56
CA TYR A 127 23.67 -19.67 -7.46
C TYR A 127 23.28 -19.75 -5.99
N GLY A 128 22.56 -18.74 -5.51
CA GLY A 128 22.34 -18.57 -4.08
C GLY A 128 23.68 -18.37 -3.36
N SER A 129 23.99 -19.22 -2.39
CA SER A 129 25.25 -19.17 -1.61
C SER A 129 26.40 -19.98 -2.23
N MET A 130 26.17 -20.67 -3.35
CA MET A 130 27.17 -21.51 -4.01
C MET A 130 27.68 -20.82 -5.28
N TYR A 131 28.94 -21.06 -5.63
CA TYR A 131 29.52 -20.62 -6.91
C TYR A 131 29.76 -21.82 -7.81
N MET A 132 29.36 -21.71 -9.07
CA MET A 132 29.55 -22.73 -10.09
C MET A 132 30.34 -22.15 -11.26
N LEU A 133 31.17 -22.97 -11.89
CA LEU A 133 31.85 -22.60 -13.12
C LEU A 133 30.90 -22.73 -14.30
N GLN A 134 30.95 -21.74 -15.19
CA GLN A 134 30.21 -21.72 -16.44
C GLN A 134 31.13 -21.18 -17.53
N ASP A 135 31.04 -21.71 -18.74
CA ASP A 135 31.87 -21.22 -19.83
C ASP A 135 31.53 -19.77 -20.17
N HIS A 136 32.51 -19.05 -20.74
CA HIS A 136 32.39 -17.64 -21.08
C HIS A 136 31.18 -17.35 -21.98
N LYS A 137 30.97 -18.18 -23.00
CA LYS A 137 29.93 -17.98 -24.01
C LYS A 137 28.55 -18.09 -23.40
N THR A 138 28.27 -19.17 -22.66
CA THR A 138 26.97 -19.35 -22.03
C THR A 138 26.72 -18.28 -20.97
N THR A 139 27.74 -17.87 -20.20
CA THR A 139 27.62 -16.78 -19.24
C THR A 139 27.20 -15.47 -19.92
N LYS A 140 27.82 -15.14 -21.05
CA LYS A 140 27.47 -13.97 -21.86
C LYS A 140 26.01 -14.05 -22.36
N GLU A 141 25.62 -15.18 -22.96
CA GLU A 141 24.26 -15.39 -23.49
C GLU A 141 23.18 -15.27 -22.40
N ASP A 142 23.45 -15.79 -21.20
CA ASP A 142 22.54 -15.70 -20.06
C ASP A 142 22.35 -14.26 -19.57
N ILE A 143 23.43 -13.48 -19.48
CA ILE A 143 23.35 -12.06 -19.08
C ILE A 143 22.61 -11.25 -20.15
N GLU A 144 22.87 -11.49 -21.44
CA GLU A 144 22.14 -10.84 -22.53
C GLU A 144 20.65 -11.16 -22.51
N LYS A 145 20.29 -12.41 -22.23
CA LYS A 145 18.89 -12.82 -22.03
C LYS A 145 18.27 -12.10 -20.85
N HIS A 146 18.97 -12.02 -19.72
CA HIS A 146 18.48 -11.29 -18.54
C HIS A 146 18.26 -9.80 -18.83
N ILE A 147 19.16 -9.16 -19.58
CA ILE A 147 19.00 -7.77 -20.05
C ILE A 147 17.72 -7.62 -20.89
N LYS A 148 17.45 -8.54 -21.83
CA LYS A 148 16.22 -8.51 -22.64
C LYS A 148 14.96 -8.63 -21.76
N GLU A 149 14.97 -9.55 -20.80
CA GLU A 149 13.86 -9.72 -19.86
C GLU A 149 13.63 -8.49 -18.98
N LEU A 150 14.70 -7.88 -18.46
CA LEU A 150 14.62 -6.63 -17.69
C LEU A 150 14.07 -5.49 -18.56
N SER A 151 14.50 -5.39 -19.82
CA SER A 151 14.02 -4.36 -20.76
C SER A 151 12.51 -4.45 -20.96
N ALA A 152 11.99 -5.66 -21.17
CA ALA A 152 10.54 -5.87 -21.33
C ALA A 152 9.77 -5.54 -20.05
N LYS A 153 10.31 -5.88 -18.87
CA LYS A 153 9.71 -5.52 -17.57
C LYS A 153 9.69 -4.00 -17.35
N ILE A 154 10.80 -3.31 -17.63
CA ILE A 154 10.92 -1.86 -17.55
C ILE A 154 9.87 -1.19 -18.43
N GLU A 155 9.72 -1.65 -19.69
CA GLU A 155 8.72 -1.10 -20.60
C GLU A 155 7.29 -1.28 -20.06
N SER A 156 6.96 -2.47 -19.54
CA SER A 156 5.65 -2.76 -18.96
C SER A 156 5.35 -1.88 -17.74
N VAL A 157 6.29 -1.79 -16.79
CA VAL A 157 6.12 -0.99 -15.57
C VAL A 157 6.08 0.50 -15.90
N ALA A 158 6.87 0.98 -16.87
CA ALA A 158 6.81 2.36 -17.34
C ALA A 158 5.42 2.71 -17.93
N LYS A 159 4.82 1.80 -18.71
CA LYS A 159 3.44 1.96 -19.20
C LYS A 159 2.44 2.04 -18.05
N GLN A 160 2.59 1.20 -17.03
CA GLN A 160 1.74 1.24 -15.83
C GLN A 160 1.90 2.53 -15.05
N ALA A 161 3.14 2.99 -14.82
CA ALA A 161 3.43 4.25 -14.14
C ALA A 161 2.78 5.42 -14.89
N ASN A 162 2.96 5.51 -16.21
CA ASN A 162 2.34 6.54 -17.04
C ASN A 162 0.81 6.53 -16.96
N TYR A 163 0.20 5.34 -16.94
CA TYR A 163 -1.25 5.20 -16.77
C TYR A 163 -1.72 5.74 -15.42
N PHE A 164 -1.10 5.31 -14.32
CA PHE A 164 -1.45 5.79 -12.98
C PHE A 164 -1.21 7.28 -12.84
N GLU A 165 -0.13 7.79 -13.43
CA GLU A 165 0.21 9.21 -13.43
C GLU A 165 -0.87 10.05 -14.08
N LYS A 166 -1.25 9.68 -15.30
CA LYS A 166 -2.32 10.35 -16.02
C LYS A 166 -3.61 10.29 -15.23
N ARG A 167 -3.98 9.12 -14.71
CA ARG A 167 -5.24 8.93 -13.98
C ARG A 167 -5.31 9.77 -12.70
N TYR A 168 -4.26 9.81 -11.88
CA TYR A 168 -4.32 10.61 -10.66
C TYR A 168 -4.32 12.11 -10.98
N LYS A 169 -3.58 12.57 -11.99
CA LYS A 169 -3.58 13.99 -12.41
C LYS A 169 -4.95 14.43 -12.92
N ASP A 170 -5.61 13.58 -13.71
CA ASP A 170 -6.97 13.84 -14.20
C ASP A 170 -7.96 13.91 -13.02
N LEU A 171 -7.86 12.99 -12.05
CA LEU A 171 -8.68 13.01 -10.83
C LEU A 171 -8.41 14.24 -9.96
N GLU A 172 -7.14 14.64 -9.83
CA GLU A 172 -6.74 15.84 -9.07
C GLU A 172 -7.27 17.13 -9.71
N ALA A 173 -7.23 17.24 -11.04
CA ALA A 173 -7.81 18.35 -11.78
C ALA A 173 -9.32 18.43 -11.59
N ASN A 174 -10.04 17.31 -11.77
CA ASN A 174 -11.47 17.25 -11.54
C ASN A 174 -11.86 17.65 -10.10
N LEU A 175 -11.04 17.30 -9.11
CA LEU A 175 -11.26 17.69 -7.71
C LEU A 175 -11.04 19.19 -7.45
N LYS A 176 -10.18 19.85 -8.24
CA LYS A 176 -9.93 21.31 -8.15
C LYS A 176 -11.04 22.13 -8.81
N ASP A 177 -11.72 21.55 -9.80
CA ASP A 177 -12.79 22.21 -10.55
C ASP A 177 -14.18 22.11 -9.87
N MET A 178 -14.32 21.33 -8.79
CA MET A 178 -15.54 21.22 -7.96
C MET A 178 -15.57 22.21 -6.80
#